data_AF-A0A7S0KMD3-F1
#
_entry.id   AF-A0A7S0KMD3-F1
#
_cell.length_a   1.000
_cell.length_b   1.000
_cell.length_c   1.000
_cell.angle_alpha   90.00
_cell.angle_beta   90.00
_cell.angle_gamma   90.00
#
_symmetry.space_group_name_H-M   'P 1'
#
loop_
_entity.id
_entity.type
_entity.pdbx_description
1 polymer ?
#
loop_
_entity_poly.entity_id
_entity_poly.type
_entity_poly.pdbx_seq_one_letter_code
_entity_poly.pdbx_strand_id
1 'polypeptide(L)'
;GGAATVAVTSTLAHIAESHAALTTSGTIRGPLFSARLALGERILTSFLNHASLVREFAQGGKMRMAKECGDVETAVKSSLRLGGAETEAFKAAKAFKSLVLLPTESIDGSPLLREVPDRVLLHHLYSRAPQDLSTPAKRASLNAAQYASWLTKKASDAEIWRGGKGKLDV
;
A
#
# COMPACT_ATOMS: atom_id res chain seq x y z
N GLY A 1 -11.71 -10.32 2.33
CA GLY A 1 -11.28 -9.57 1.14
C GLY A 1 -12.28 -8.50 0.77
N GLY A 2 -13.37 -8.84 0.08
CA GLY A 2 -14.26 -7.85 -0.57
C GLY A 2 -14.95 -6.86 0.36
N ALA A 3 -15.33 -7.27 1.57
CA ALA A 3 -15.98 -6.37 2.53
C ALA A 3 -15.08 -5.19 2.96
N ALA A 4 -13.76 -5.40 3.06
CA ALA A 4 -12.84 -4.34 3.48
C ALA A 4 -12.61 -3.30 2.39
N THR A 5 -12.45 -3.74 1.13
CA THR A 5 -12.35 -2.84 -0.02
C THR A 5 -13.64 -2.04 -0.21
N VAL A 6 -14.80 -2.71 -0.12
CA VAL A 6 -16.12 -2.04 -0.17
C VAL A 6 -16.28 -1.04 0.97
N ALA A 7 -15.82 -1.36 2.18
CA ALA A 7 -15.86 -0.42 3.29
C ALA A 7 -14.98 0.81 3.02
N VAL A 8 -13.77 0.64 2.47
CA VAL A 8 -12.88 1.76 2.14
C VAL A 8 -13.46 2.64 1.03
N THR A 9 -13.92 2.04 -0.06
CA THR A 9 -14.48 2.80 -1.19
C THR A 9 -15.78 3.51 -0.80
N SER A 10 -16.66 2.85 -0.04
CA SER A 10 -17.88 3.44 0.53
C SER A 10 -17.57 4.57 1.51
N THR A 11 -16.60 4.40 2.41
CA THR A 11 -16.19 5.47 3.35
C THR A 11 -15.65 6.68 2.60
N LEU A 12 -14.82 6.46 1.57
CA LEU A 12 -14.29 7.56 0.75
C LEU A 12 -15.40 8.30 0.00
N ALA A 13 -16.35 7.56 -0.58
CA ALA A 13 -17.52 8.14 -1.23
C ALA A 13 -18.35 8.98 -0.25
N HIS A 14 -18.65 8.42 0.94
CA HIS A 14 -19.41 9.10 1.98
C HIS A 14 -18.70 10.37 2.48
N ILE A 15 -17.37 10.34 2.68
CA ILE A 15 -16.59 11.52 3.06
C ILE A 15 -16.64 12.58 1.95
N ALA A 16 -16.48 12.17 0.69
CA ALA A 16 -16.53 13.08 -0.44
C ALA A 16 -17.90 13.75 -0.60
N GLU A 17 -18.98 13.03 -0.32
CA GLU A 17 -20.36 13.52 -0.35
C GLU A 17 -20.68 14.42 0.85
N SER A 18 -20.34 13.97 2.07
CA SER A 18 -20.56 14.72 3.32
C SER A 18 -19.76 16.01 3.38
N HIS A 19 -18.60 16.05 2.72
CA HIS A 19 -17.72 17.21 2.66
C HIS A 19 -17.50 17.68 1.22
N ALA A 20 -18.58 17.82 0.45
CA ALA A 20 -18.53 18.29 -0.92
C ALA A 20 -17.68 19.57 -1.06
N ALA A 21 -17.77 20.54 -0.15
CA ALA A 21 -16.95 21.76 -0.21
C ALA A 21 -15.42 21.51 -0.27
N LEU A 22 -14.92 20.40 0.31
CA LEU A 22 -13.51 20.00 0.23
C LEU A 22 -13.15 19.39 -1.13
N THR A 23 -14.12 18.78 -1.81
CA THR A 23 -13.93 18.04 -3.07
C THR A 23 -14.44 18.78 -4.31
N THR A 24 -15.30 19.80 -4.18
CA THR A 24 -16.00 20.49 -5.29
C THR A 24 -15.14 21.51 -6.03
N SER A 25 -14.04 22.01 -5.44
CA SER A 25 -13.16 22.94 -6.15
C SER A 25 -12.34 22.20 -7.22
N GLY A 26 -12.67 22.46 -8.49
CA GLY A 26 -11.97 21.96 -9.69
C GLY A 26 -10.59 22.59 -9.90
N THR A 27 -10.12 23.44 -8.97
CA THR A 27 -8.81 24.06 -9.05
C THR A 27 -7.73 23.00 -8.82
N ILE A 28 -6.97 22.70 -9.87
CA ILE A 28 -5.85 21.73 -9.88
C ILE A 28 -4.65 22.25 -9.04
N ARG A 29 -4.71 23.51 -8.58
CA ARG A 29 -3.66 24.16 -7.80
C ARG A 29 -4.29 24.93 -6.63
N GLY A 30 -3.73 24.80 -5.44
CA GLY A 30 -4.19 25.51 -4.25
C GLY A 30 -4.23 24.63 -3.00
N PRO A 31 -4.45 25.23 -1.81
CA PRO A 31 -4.32 24.54 -0.52
C PRO A 31 -5.28 23.35 -0.38
N LEU A 32 -6.50 23.46 -0.91
CA LEU A 32 -7.47 22.35 -0.91
C LEU A 32 -7.04 21.19 -1.82
N PHE A 33 -6.40 21.47 -2.96
CA PHE A 33 -5.84 20.41 -3.80
C PHE A 33 -4.67 19.71 -3.09
N SER A 34 -3.75 20.48 -2.51
CA SER A 34 -2.63 19.94 -1.73
C SER A 34 -3.09 19.08 -0.55
N ALA A 35 -4.12 19.50 0.18
CA ALA A 35 -4.68 18.73 1.30
C ALA A 35 -5.32 17.40 0.83
N ARG A 36 -6.09 17.43 -0.27
CA ARG A 36 -6.66 16.22 -0.88
C ARG A 36 -5.58 15.28 -1.40
N LEU A 37 -4.54 15.83 -2.04
CA LEU A 37 -3.42 15.05 -2.54
C LEU A 37 -2.68 14.36 -1.39
N ALA A 38 -2.33 15.09 -0.34
CA ALA A 38 -1.68 14.54 0.86
C ALA A 38 -2.55 13.47 1.54
N LEU A 39 -3.88 13.65 1.58
CA LEU A 39 -4.80 12.63 2.07
C LEU A 39 -4.76 11.37 1.19
N GLY A 40 -4.82 11.53 -0.14
CA GLY A 40 -4.72 10.43 -1.10
C GLY A 40 -3.41 9.64 -0.96
N GLU A 41 -2.28 10.34 -0.85
CA GLU A 41 -0.96 9.73 -0.65
C GLU A 41 -0.89 8.93 0.66
N ARG A 42 -1.46 9.45 1.75
CA ARG A 42 -1.53 8.75 3.04
C ARG A 42 -2.39 7.49 2.95
N ILE A 43 -3.53 7.55 2.24
CA ILE A 43 -4.39 6.39 2.03
C ILE A 43 -3.64 5.31 1.25
N LEU A 44 -2.99 5.67 0.14
CA LEU A 44 -2.23 4.73 -0.69
C LEU A 44 -1.04 4.13 0.05
N THR A 45 -0.27 4.95 0.77
CA THR A 45 0.87 4.48 1.56
C THR A 45 0.43 3.50 2.64
N SER A 46 -0.65 3.83 3.36
CA SER A 46 -1.22 2.92 4.36
C SER A 46 -1.70 1.63 3.70
N PHE A 47 -2.43 1.71 2.59
CA PHE A 47 -2.89 0.54 1.87
C PHE A 47 -1.72 -0.38 1.46
N LEU A 48 -0.65 0.17 0.88
CA LEU A 48 0.52 -0.60 0.46
C LEU A 48 1.24 -1.28 1.63
N ASN A 49 1.38 -0.58 2.77
CA ASN A 49 1.92 -1.19 3.99
C ASN A 49 1.09 -2.39 4.45
N HIS A 50 -0.23 -2.29 4.41
CA HIS A 50 -1.11 -3.43 4.75
C HIS A 50 -1.04 -4.54 3.71
N ALA A 51 -1.11 -4.19 2.42
CA ALA A 51 -1.14 -5.15 1.32
C ALA A 51 0.14 -5.99 1.24
N SER A 52 1.31 -5.37 1.47
CA SER A 52 2.61 -6.05 1.46
C SER A 52 2.80 -7.08 2.58
N LEU A 53 2.00 -7.03 3.65
CA LEU A 53 2.07 -7.96 4.77
C LEU A 53 1.21 -9.23 4.56
N VAL A 54 0.35 -9.24 3.54
CA VAL A 54 -0.54 -10.37 3.27
C VAL A 54 0.27 -11.54 2.73
N ARG A 55 0.38 -12.61 3.51
CA ARG A 55 1.04 -13.87 3.15
C ARG A 55 0.11 -14.75 2.32
N GLU A 56 0.69 -15.71 1.59
CA GLU A 56 -0.02 -16.84 0.96
C GLU A 56 -1.05 -16.43 -0.10
N PHE A 57 -0.58 -15.85 -1.20
CA PHE A 57 -1.44 -15.79 -2.37
C PHE A 57 -1.44 -17.15 -3.09
N ALA A 58 -2.51 -17.94 -2.92
CA ALA A 58 -2.94 -18.84 -4.00
C ALA A 58 -3.10 -18.00 -5.30
N GLN A 59 -3.03 -18.60 -6.49
CA GLN A 59 -3.11 -17.82 -7.74
C GLN A 59 -4.33 -16.88 -7.79
N GLY A 60 -5.50 -17.34 -7.31
CA GLY A 60 -6.69 -16.50 -7.15
C GLY A 60 -6.53 -15.33 -6.16
N GLY A 61 -5.70 -15.48 -5.14
CA GLY A 61 -5.34 -14.43 -4.18
C GLY A 61 -4.52 -13.30 -4.81
N LYS A 62 -3.58 -13.61 -5.71
CA LYS A 62 -2.78 -12.59 -6.43
C LYS A 62 -3.67 -11.71 -7.29
N MET A 63 -4.54 -12.34 -8.08
CA MET A 63 -5.51 -11.65 -8.92
C MET A 63 -6.47 -10.78 -8.10
N ARG A 64 -6.93 -11.30 -6.95
CA ARG A 64 -7.77 -10.52 -6.02
C ARG A 64 -7.04 -9.31 -5.49
N MET A 65 -5.81 -9.46 -5.02
CA MET A 65 -5.00 -8.35 -4.50
C MET A 65 -4.73 -7.30 -5.58
N ALA A 66 -4.39 -7.73 -6.79
CA ALA A 66 -4.19 -6.81 -7.92
C ALA A 66 -5.46 -6.04 -8.30
N LYS A 67 -6.63 -6.69 -8.21
CA LYS A 67 -7.93 -6.04 -8.36
C LYS A 67 -8.16 -5.00 -7.26
N GLU A 68 -7.98 -5.40 -5.98
CA GLU A 68 -8.16 -4.51 -4.84
C GLU A 68 -7.22 -3.29 -4.90
N CYS A 69 -5.98 -3.44 -5.38
CA CYS A 69 -5.07 -2.33 -5.66
C CYS A 69 -5.65 -1.34 -6.68
N GLY A 70 -6.18 -1.86 -7.81
CA GLY A 70 -6.78 -1.02 -8.84
C GLY A 70 -8.06 -0.32 -8.39
N ASP A 71 -8.90 -1.00 -7.63
CA ASP A 71 -10.14 -0.44 -7.07
C ASP A 71 -9.82 0.70 -6.10
N VAL A 72 -8.85 0.51 -5.20
CA VAL A 72 -8.42 1.52 -4.23
C VAL A 72 -7.77 2.73 -4.94
N GLU A 73 -6.86 2.52 -5.89
CA GLU A 73 -6.25 3.61 -6.65
C GLU A 73 -7.33 4.46 -7.35
N THR A 74 -8.27 3.80 -8.02
CA THR A 74 -9.36 4.45 -8.75
C THR A 74 -10.27 5.23 -7.81
N ALA A 75 -10.67 4.62 -6.69
CA ALA A 75 -11.53 5.27 -5.70
C ALA A 75 -10.86 6.49 -5.05
N VAL A 76 -9.56 6.42 -4.77
CA VAL A 76 -8.81 7.57 -4.24
C VAL A 76 -8.78 8.70 -5.27
N LYS A 77 -8.46 8.40 -6.54
CA LYS A 77 -8.44 9.41 -7.61
C LYS A 77 -9.80 10.06 -7.83
N SER A 78 -10.87 9.27 -7.88
CA SER A 78 -12.23 9.77 -8.15
C SER A 78 -12.82 10.53 -6.96
N SER A 79 -12.83 9.94 -5.77
CA SER A 79 -13.46 10.53 -4.58
C SER A 79 -12.77 11.81 -4.12
N LEU A 80 -11.45 11.90 -4.29
CA LEU A 80 -10.67 13.10 -3.95
C LEU A 80 -10.47 14.05 -5.15
N ARG A 81 -11.02 13.73 -6.33
CA ARG A 81 -10.87 14.50 -7.58
C ARG A 81 -9.42 14.84 -7.92
N LEU A 82 -8.54 13.84 -7.83
CA LEU A 82 -7.10 13.95 -8.09
C LEU A 82 -6.75 13.63 -9.55
N GLY A 83 -7.61 14.03 -10.49
CA GLY A 83 -7.38 13.80 -11.92
C GLY A 83 -6.05 14.40 -12.37
N GLY A 84 -5.22 13.60 -13.04
CA GLY A 84 -3.89 14.01 -13.52
C GLY A 84 -2.78 14.03 -12.45
N ALA A 85 -3.08 13.72 -11.19
CA ALA A 85 -2.04 13.55 -10.17
C ALA A 85 -1.32 12.21 -10.36
N GLU A 86 0.00 12.27 -10.54
CA GLU A 86 0.88 11.10 -10.70
C GLU A 86 2.08 11.23 -9.76
N THR A 87 1.79 11.25 -8.46
CA THR A 87 2.84 11.30 -7.43
C THR A 87 3.45 9.93 -7.20
N GLU A 88 4.57 9.89 -6.48
CA GLU A 88 5.28 8.65 -6.15
C GLU A 88 4.37 7.62 -5.47
N ALA A 89 3.40 8.03 -4.64
CA ALA A 89 2.46 7.10 -4.03
C ALA A 89 1.52 6.42 -5.06
N PHE A 90 1.10 7.15 -6.10
CA PHE A 90 0.28 6.59 -7.19
C PHE A 90 1.10 5.67 -8.09
N LYS A 91 2.34 6.05 -8.41
CA LYS A 91 3.27 5.19 -9.14
C LYS A 91 3.56 3.91 -8.36
N ALA A 92 3.83 4.02 -7.06
CA ALA A 92 4.03 2.88 -6.18
C ALA A 92 2.82 1.94 -6.13
N ALA A 93 1.60 2.48 -6.11
CA ALA A 93 0.39 1.66 -6.14
C ALA A 93 0.26 0.84 -7.43
N LYS A 94 0.51 1.47 -8.58
CA LYS A 94 0.53 0.80 -9.89
C LYS A 94 1.64 -0.24 -9.99
N ALA A 95 2.86 0.12 -9.55
CA ALA A 95 4.01 -0.76 -9.58
C ALA A 95 3.84 -1.96 -8.64
N PHE A 96 3.29 -1.75 -7.44
CA PHE A 96 2.98 -2.82 -6.50
C PHE A 96 1.93 -3.78 -7.05
N LYS A 97 0.87 -3.27 -7.68
CA LYS A 97 -0.13 -4.10 -8.38
C LYS A 97 0.53 -5.03 -9.41
N SER A 98 1.44 -4.49 -10.23
CA SER A 98 2.20 -5.27 -11.20
C SER A 98 3.15 -6.26 -10.52
N LEU A 99 3.84 -5.84 -9.46
CA LEU A 99 4.73 -6.71 -8.68
C LEU A 99 3.97 -7.89 -8.08
N VAL A 100 2.76 -7.72 -7.55
CA VAL A 100 1.95 -8.81 -6.97
C VAL A 100 1.71 -9.94 -7.99
N LEU A 101 1.48 -9.59 -9.24
CA LEU A 101 1.22 -10.55 -10.33
C LEU A 101 2.51 -11.17 -10.89
N LEU A 102 3.65 -10.53 -10.67
CA LEU A 102 4.93 -10.99 -11.19
C LEU A 102 5.35 -12.32 -10.52
N PRO A 103 5.90 -13.28 -11.29
CA PRO A 103 6.58 -14.45 -10.74
C PRO A 103 7.76 -14.05 -9.86
N THR A 104 8.12 -14.88 -8.88
CA THR A 104 9.15 -14.53 -7.89
C THR A 104 10.52 -14.40 -8.54
N GLU A 105 10.82 -15.28 -9.48
CA GLU A 105 12.03 -15.34 -10.31
C GLU A 105 12.21 -14.13 -11.22
N SER A 106 11.16 -13.36 -11.49
CA SER A 106 11.22 -12.17 -12.35
C SER A 106 11.26 -10.85 -11.57
N ILE A 107 11.27 -10.91 -10.23
CA ILE A 107 11.35 -9.71 -9.40
C ILE A 107 12.73 -9.06 -9.53
N ASP A 108 13.78 -9.87 -9.51
CA ASP A 108 15.15 -9.37 -9.55
C ASP A 108 15.42 -8.63 -10.87
N GLY A 109 16.06 -7.47 -10.78
CA GLY A 109 16.28 -6.58 -11.92
C GLY A 109 15.02 -5.91 -12.50
N SER A 110 13.82 -6.15 -11.95
CA SER A 110 12.59 -5.50 -12.43
C SER A 110 12.64 -3.98 -12.22
N PRO A 111 12.29 -3.16 -13.22
CA PRO A 111 12.24 -1.70 -13.06
C PRO A 111 11.20 -1.27 -12.02
N LEU A 112 10.21 -2.13 -11.72
CA LEU A 112 9.18 -1.88 -10.71
C LEU A 112 9.75 -1.72 -9.30
N LEU A 113 10.95 -2.25 -9.03
CA LEU A 113 11.62 -2.10 -7.74
C LEU A 113 11.98 -0.63 -7.45
N ARG A 114 12.14 0.21 -8.47
CA ARG A 114 12.47 1.64 -8.28
C ARG A 114 11.27 2.50 -7.92
N GLU A 115 10.08 2.01 -8.24
CA GLU A 115 8.82 2.74 -8.11
C GLU A 115 8.11 2.44 -6.78
N VAL A 116 8.57 1.43 -6.04
CA VAL A 116 7.94 0.98 -4.79
C VAL A 116 8.89 1.23 -3.61
N PRO A 117 8.42 1.80 -2.49
CA PRO A 117 9.27 2.02 -1.33
C PRO A 117 9.92 0.72 -0.81
N ASP A 118 11.20 0.78 -0.45
CA ASP A 118 12.00 -0.36 0.05
C ASP A 118 11.30 -1.14 1.16
N ARG A 119 10.63 -0.43 2.07
CA ARG A 119 9.82 -1.01 3.13
C ARG A 119 8.73 -1.93 2.58
N VAL A 120 7.97 -1.46 1.59
CA VAL A 120 6.87 -2.22 0.98
C VAL A 120 7.44 -3.42 0.23
N LEU A 121 8.57 -3.24 -0.48
CA LEU A 121 9.27 -4.32 -1.17
C LEU A 121 9.73 -5.41 -0.20
N LEU A 122 10.39 -5.06 0.90
CA LEU A 122 10.85 -6.01 1.90
C LEU A 122 9.71 -6.88 2.43
N HIS A 123 8.61 -6.26 2.85
CA HIS A 123 7.47 -6.99 3.38
C HIS A 123 6.84 -7.88 2.31
N HIS A 124 6.77 -7.40 1.07
CA HIS A 124 6.30 -8.19 -0.06
C HIS A 124 7.19 -9.42 -0.32
N LEU A 125 8.50 -9.29 -0.19
CA LEU A 125 9.42 -10.43 -0.28
C LEU A 125 9.20 -11.44 0.86
N TYR A 126 9.01 -10.98 2.10
CA TYR A 126 8.61 -11.87 3.21
C TYR A 126 7.25 -12.55 2.97
N SER A 127 6.34 -11.90 2.25
CA SER A 127 5.04 -12.47 1.89
C SER A 127 5.17 -13.67 0.94
N ARG A 128 6.24 -13.69 0.14
CA ARG A 128 6.61 -14.75 -0.83
C ARG A 128 7.56 -15.80 -0.26
N ALA A 129 8.22 -15.48 0.84
CA ALA A 129 9.18 -16.36 1.47
C ALA A 129 8.50 -17.62 2.06
N PRO A 130 9.26 -18.71 2.23
CA PRO A 130 8.82 -19.92 2.93
C PRO A 130 8.16 -19.65 4.29
N GLN A 131 7.31 -20.59 4.72
CA GLN A 131 6.45 -20.40 5.90
C GLN A 131 7.21 -20.36 7.23
N ASP A 132 8.30 -21.10 7.29
CA ASP A 132 9.27 -21.21 8.38
C ASP A 132 10.08 -19.92 8.60
N LEU A 133 10.16 -19.04 7.59
CA LEU A 133 10.78 -17.73 7.77
C LEU A 133 9.89 -16.85 8.66
N SER A 134 10.40 -16.53 9.86
CA SER A 134 9.76 -15.60 10.77
C SER A 134 9.68 -14.20 10.14
N THR A 135 8.50 -13.59 10.15
CA THR A 135 8.28 -12.24 9.61
C THR A 135 8.62 -11.17 10.63
N PRO A 136 8.90 -9.92 10.22
CA PRO A 136 9.11 -8.80 11.14
C PRO A 136 7.96 -8.63 12.16
N ALA A 137 6.71 -8.81 11.73
CA ALA A 137 5.53 -8.76 12.59
C ALA A 137 5.56 -9.86 13.67
N LYS A 138 5.87 -11.10 13.30
CA LYS A 138 6.00 -12.23 14.25
C LYS A 138 7.11 -11.97 15.26
N ARG A 139 8.26 -11.45 14.84
CA ARG A 139 9.39 -11.12 15.75
C ARG A 139 9.04 -9.99 16.73
N ALA A 140 8.23 -9.03 16.29
CA ALA A 140 7.73 -7.97 17.15
C ALA A 140 6.57 -8.41 18.07
N SER A 141 6.14 -9.68 18.01
CA SER A 141 4.97 -10.20 18.71
C SER A 141 3.68 -9.40 18.40
N LEU A 142 3.57 -8.92 17.16
CA LEU A 142 2.42 -8.16 16.67
C LEU A 142 1.66 -8.96 15.61
N ASN A 143 0.34 -8.88 15.63
CA ASN A 143 -0.45 -9.35 14.48
C ASN A 143 -0.30 -8.39 13.29
N ALA A 144 -0.73 -8.83 12.10
CA ALA A 144 -0.55 -8.05 10.87
C ALA A 144 -1.16 -6.64 10.94
N ALA A 145 -2.35 -6.48 11.54
CA ALA A 145 -3.01 -5.18 11.66
C ALA A 145 -2.30 -4.26 12.67
N GLN A 146 -1.86 -4.79 13.80
CA GLN A 146 -1.08 -4.06 14.79
C GLN A 146 0.27 -3.59 14.20
N TYR A 147 0.94 -4.49 13.49
CA TYR A 147 2.22 -4.19 12.85
C TYR A 147 2.07 -3.13 11.75
N ALA A 148 1.06 -3.25 10.89
CA ALA A 148 0.77 -2.24 9.88
C ALA A 148 0.43 -0.86 10.50
N SER A 149 -0.35 -0.85 11.59
CA SER A 149 -0.64 0.40 12.31
C SER A 149 0.63 1.02 12.90
N TRP A 150 1.53 0.19 13.44
CA TRP A 150 2.83 0.62 13.93
C TRP A 150 3.71 1.20 12.81
N LEU A 151 3.75 0.55 11.64
CA LEU A 151 4.47 1.03 10.45
C LEU A 151 3.98 2.43 10.02
N THR A 152 2.66 2.65 10.03
CA THR A 152 2.05 3.91 9.59
C THR A 152 2.23 5.05 10.61
N LYS A 153 2.34 4.74 11.91
CA LYS A 153 2.36 5.77 12.97
C LYS A 153 3.76 6.18 13.43
N LYS A 154 4.72 5.26 13.49
CA LYS A 154 5.95 5.48 14.29
C LYS A 154 7.24 4.88 13.74
N ALA A 155 7.19 3.99 12.75
CA ALA A 155 8.40 3.25 12.38
C ALA A 155 9.29 4.03 11.41
N SER A 156 10.49 4.39 11.84
CA SER A 156 11.59 4.77 10.95
C SER A 156 12.12 3.54 10.18
N ASP A 157 12.76 3.74 9.04
CA ASP A 157 13.34 2.62 8.27
C ASP A 157 14.40 1.88 9.10
N ALA A 158 15.22 2.59 9.88
CA ALA A 158 16.21 1.99 10.77
C ALA A 158 15.58 1.04 11.82
N GLU A 159 14.42 1.40 12.39
CA GLU A 159 13.70 0.54 13.35
C GLU A 159 13.19 -0.75 12.73
N ILE A 160 12.77 -0.69 11.47
CA ILE A 160 12.29 -1.85 10.71
C ILE A 160 13.45 -2.78 10.39
N TRP A 161 14.56 -2.20 9.95
CA TRP A 161 15.77 -2.94 9.59
C TRP A 161 16.46 -3.59 10.78
N ARG A 162 16.37 -3.02 12.00
CA ARG A 162 16.81 -3.70 13.23
C ARG A 162 16.10 -5.03 13.44
N GLY A 163 14.82 -5.10 13.08
CA GLY A 163 14.09 -6.36 13.07
C GLY A 163 14.64 -7.35 12.04
N GLY A 164 15.13 -6.89 10.87
CA GLY A 164 15.55 -7.72 9.73
C GLY A 164 16.96 -8.34 9.82
N LYS A 165 17.94 -7.64 10.42
CA LYS A 165 19.36 -8.04 10.37
C LYS A 165 19.68 -9.42 10.98
N GLY A 166 18.94 -9.87 11.98
CA GLY A 166 19.25 -11.13 12.70
C GLY A 166 19.19 -12.43 11.89
N LYS A 167 18.82 -12.41 10.61
CA LYS A 167 18.81 -13.59 9.72
C LYS A 167 19.39 -13.35 8.31
N LEU A 168 19.80 -12.12 7.97
CA LEU A 168 20.47 -11.85 6.68
C LEU A 168 22.01 -11.93 6.80
N ASP A 169 22.53 -12.00 8.03
CA ASP A 169 23.95 -12.21 8.33
C ASP A 169 24.31 -13.71 8.47
N VAL A 170 23.61 -14.60 7.74
CA VAL A 170 23.93 -16.05 7.66
C VAL A 170 24.28 -16.40 6.23
#